data_AF-A0A963EPF7-F1
#
_entry.id   AF-A0A963EPF7-F1
#
_cell.length_a   1.000
_cell.length_b   1.000
_cell.length_c   1.000
_cell.angle_alpha   90.00
_cell.angle_beta   90.00
_cell.angle_gamma   90.00
#
_symmetry.space_group_name_H-M   'P 1'
#
loop_
_entity.id
_entity.type
_entity.pdbx_description
1 polymer ?
#
loop_
_entity_poly.entity_id
_entity_poly.type
_entity_poly.pdbx_seq_one_letter_code
_entity_poly.pdbx_strand_id
1 'polypeptide(L)'
;MSSKKGLHELYAADAAHADRLLWERSTDPLTRRGFLRGSGLAAMSAALGASIPFADYMPGGLIPAALAQSDEPFALPGKDGLIILNDRPINAETPAQLLNDDVTPASRMFVRNNGIPPDSANMQADDWVFEIGGESCLKPMSMTVADLKRLFRHHTLQLQIE
;
A
#
# COMPACT_ATOMS: atom_id res chain seq x y z
N MET A 1 8.88 4.93 26.37
CA MET A 1 9.44 4.78 25.01
C MET A 1 8.59 5.63 24.07
N SER A 2 9.17 6.68 23.48
CA SER A 2 8.43 7.54 22.54
C SER A 2 8.21 6.76 21.24
N SER A 3 6.95 6.48 20.89
CA SER A 3 6.59 5.83 19.63
C SER A 3 6.92 6.80 18.49
N LYS A 4 8.03 6.55 17.79
CA LYS A 4 8.43 7.33 16.62
C LYS A 4 7.53 6.91 15.46
N LYS A 5 6.49 7.69 15.17
CA LYS A 5 5.64 7.49 13.99
C LYS A 5 6.36 7.99 12.74
N GLY A 6 6.34 7.21 11.66
CA GLY A 6 6.90 7.60 10.37
C GLY A 6 6.10 8.73 9.69
N LEU A 7 6.71 9.44 8.73
CA LEU A 7 6.06 10.53 7.98
C LEU A 7 4.73 10.07 7.35
N HIS A 8 4.75 8.91 6.68
CA HIS A 8 3.57 8.32 6.06
C HIS A 8 2.50 7.88 7.07
N GLU A 9 2.90 7.34 8.22
CA GLU A 9 1.98 6.94 9.29
C GLU A 9 1.26 8.18 9.88
N LEU A 10 2.00 9.29 10.02
CA LEU A 10 1.46 10.55 10.52
C LEU A 10 0.43 11.14 9.53
N TYR A 11 0.75 11.18 8.23
CA TYR A 11 -0.17 11.63 7.18
C TYR A 11 -1.37 10.70 7.01
N ALA A 12 -1.20 9.40 7.23
CA ALA A 12 -2.26 8.41 7.17
C ALA A 12 -3.30 8.55 8.29
N ALA A 13 -2.85 8.93 9.50
CA ALA A 13 -3.73 9.07 10.66
C ALA A 13 -4.58 10.35 10.58
N ASP A 14 -3.94 11.50 10.31
CA ASP A 14 -4.61 12.77 10.10
C ASP A 14 -3.71 13.69 9.29
N ALA A 15 -3.98 13.79 7.99
CA ALA A 15 -3.20 14.59 7.05
C ALA A 15 -3.21 16.09 7.39
N ALA A 16 -4.30 16.62 7.96
CA ALA A 16 -4.39 18.03 8.35
C ALA A 16 -3.60 18.30 9.63
N HIS A 17 -3.57 17.35 10.56
CA HIS A 17 -2.70 17.42 11.74
C HIS A 17 -1.23 17.27 11.37
N ALA A 18 -0.89 16.34 10.48
CA ALA A 18 0.47 16.15 9.97
C ALA A 18 1.01 17.43 9.33
N ASP A 19 0.20 18.07 8.48
CA ASP A 19 0.52 19.35 7.83
C ASP A 19 0.78 20.48 8.82
N ARG A 20 -0.04 20.59 9.86
CA ARG A 20 0.15 21.58 10.93
C ARG A 20 1.41 21.30 11.74
N LEU A 21 1.67 20.04 12.07
CA LEU A 21 2.78 19.62 12.92
C LEU A 21 4.13 19.76 12.23
N LEU A 22 4.20 19.44 10.93
CA LEU A 22 5.46 19.40 10.19
C LEU A 22 5.79 20.71 9.46
N TRP A 23 4.76 21.39 8.96
CA TRP A 23 4.93 22.51 8.03
C TRP A 23 4.20 23.78 8.48
N GLU A 24 3.62 23.79 9.68
CA GLU A 24 2.76 24.88 10.16
C GLU A 24 1.64 25.23 9.16
N ARG A 25 1.25 24.26 8.31
CA ARG A 25 0.29 24.47 7.23
C ARG A 25 -1.13 24.32 7.74
N SER A 26 -1.94 25.35 7.53
CA SER A 26 -3.39 25.27 7.75
C SER A 26 -4.11 25.03 6.43
N THR A 27 -5.01 24.06 6.40
CA THR A 27 -5.82 23.72 5.22
C THR A 27 -7.28 24.01 5.51
N ASP A 28 -7.93 24.75 4.62
CA ASP A 28 -9.38 24.96 4.69
C ASP A 28 -10.11 23.64 4.36
N PRO A 29 -10.96 23.13 5.26
CA PRO A 29 -11.66 21.85 5.05
C PRO A 29 -12.66 21.87 3.90
N LEU A 30 -13.17 23.03 3.49
CA LEU A 30 -14.13 23.17 2.40
C LEU A 30 -13.44 23.29 1.04
N THR A 31 -12.35 24.08 0.97
CA THR A 31 -11.66 24.34 -0.31
C THR A 31 -10.45 23.45 -0.55
N ARG A 32 -9.98 22.73 0.48
CA ARG A 32 -8.74 21.94 0.51
C ARG A 32 -7.46 22.72 0.16
N ARG A 33 -7.57 24.05 0.06
CA ARG A 33 -6.43 24.94 -0.19
C ARG A 33 -5.62 25.05 1.10
N GLY A 34 -4.34 24.71 1.01
CA GLY A 34 -3.38 24.86 2.10
C GLY A 34 -2.70 26.21 2.02
N PHE A 35 -2.60 26.91 3.15
CA PHE A 35 -1.80 28.12 3.24
C PHE A 35 -0.51 27.83 4.01
N LEU A 36 0.63 27.91 3.33
CA LEU A 36 1.97 27.82 3.91
C LEU A 36 2.48 29.24 4.19
N ARG A 37 2.54 29.66 5.46
CA ARG A 37 3.09 30.98 5.82
C ARG A 37 4.58 30.89 6.12
N GLY A 38 5.35 31.85 5.61
CA GLY A 38 6.70 32.20 6.08
C GLY A 38 7.63 31.02 6.37
N SER A 39 7.74 30.67 7.65
CA SER A 39 8.58 29.58 8.20
C SER A 39 8.26 28.21 7.60
N GLY A 40 6.98 27.86 7.44
CA GLY A 40 6.56 26.56 6.91
C GLY A 40 6.98 26.32 5.46
N LEU A 41 6.81 27.35 4.61
CA LEU A 41 7.24 27.30 3.21
C LEU A 41 8.77 27.26 3.11
N ALA A 42 9.46 28.05 3.93
CA ALA A 42 10.92 28.07 3.97
C ALA A 42 11.48 26.71 4.42
N ALA A 43 10.91 26.10 5.45
CA ALA A 43 11.28 24.77 5.95
C ALA A 43 11.05 23.70 4.88
N MET A 44 9.89 23.71 4.22
CA MET A 44 9.59 22.75 3.15
C MET A 44 10.49 22.94 1.93
N SER A 45 10.75 24.18 1.51
CA SER A 45 11.65 24.47 0.38
C SER A 45 13.10 24.08 0.69
N ALA A 46 13.54 24.29 1.94
CA ALA A 46 14.85 23.86 2.41
C ALA A 46 14.95 22.32 2.44
N ALA A 47 13.91 21.65 2.94
CA ALA A 47 13.85 20.18 2.95
C ALA A 47 13.85 19.58 1.54
N LEU A 48 13.19 20.24 0.58
CA LEU A 48 13.15 19.83 -0.83
C LEU A 48 14.39 20.23 -1.63
N GLY A 49 15.22 21.15 -1.13
CA GLY A 49 16.31 21.77 -1.88
C GLY A 49 15.85 22.58 -3.11
N ALA A 50 14.57 22.98 -3.16
CA ALA A 50 13.97 23.63 -4.32
C ALA A 50 12.86 24.60 -3.92
N SER A 51 12.64 25.63 -4.74
CA SER A 51 11.49 26.53 -4.59
C SER A 51 10.20 25.83 -5.02
N ILE A 52 9.11 26.04 -4.29
CA ILE A 52 7.79 25.50 -4.63
C ILE A 52 6.97 26.57 -5.38
N PRO A 53 6.84 26.52 -6.71
CA PRO A 53 6.00 27.46 -7.44
C PRO A 53 4.53 27.27 -7.02
N PHE A 54 3.79 28.38 -6.94
CA PHE A 54 2.37 28.36 -6.56
C PHE A 54 2.08 27.69 -5.21
N ALA A 55 3.01 27.77 -4.24
CA ALA A 55 2.85 27.19 -2.91
C ALA A 55 1.56 27.61 -2.19
N ASP A 56 1.08 28.83 -2.46
CA ASP A 56 -0.17 29.39 -1.94
C ASP A 56 -1.44 28.63 -2.42
N TYR A 57 -1.32 27.84 -3.47
CA TYR A 57 -2.39 27.03 -4.05
C TYR A 57 -2.19 25.53 -3.83
N MET A 58 -1.16 25.12 -3.09
CA MET A 58 -0.85 23.72 -2.86
C MET A 58 -1.96 23.04 -2.04
N PRO A 59 -2.53 21.90 -2.50
CA PRO A 59 -3.52 21.17 -1.74
C PRO A 59 -2.96 20.65 -0.41
N GLY A 60 -3.82 20.63 0.61
CA GLY A 60 -3.56 19.95 1.89
C GLY A 60 -3.34 18.44 1.76
N GLY A 61 -2.62 17.85 2.71
CA GLY A 61 -2.44 16.40 2.85
C GLY A 61 -1.52 15.73 1.84
N LEU A 62 -0.78 16.51 1.05
CA LEU A 62 0.24 15.99 0.14
C LEU A 62 1.60 15.87 0.83
N ILE A 63 2.26 14.72 0.67
CA ILE A 63 3.67 14.52 1.03
C ILE A 63 4.51 14.96 -0.19
N PRO A 64 5.43 15.93 -0.04
CA PRO A 64 6.30 16.34 -1.14
C PRO A 64 7.11 15.16 -1.68
N ALA A 65 7.22 15.01 -3.00
CA ALA A 65 7.80 13.80 -3.63
C ALA A 65 9.23 13.47 -3.13
N ALA A 66 10.07 14.48 -2.88
CA ALA A 66 11.43 14.25 -2.36
C ALA A 66 11.46 13.83 -0.87
N LEU A 67 10.36 14.04 -0.13
CA LEU A 67 10.16 13.52 1.23
C LEU A 67 9.32 12.24 1.25
N ALA A 68 8.59 11.96 0.17
CA ALA A 68 7.91 10.70 -0.09
C ALA A 68 8.90 9.60 -0.54
N GLN A 69 10.07 9.99 -1.04
CA GLN A 69 11.26 9.15 -1.07
C GLN A 69 11.83 9.05 0.34
N SER A 70 11.30 8.14 1.16
CA SER A 70 12.01 7.72 2.37
C SER A 70 13.20 6.83 1.98
N ASP A 71 14.36 7.06 2.60
CA ASP A 71 15.50 6.13 2.52
C ASP A 71 15.24 4.81 3.27
N GLU A 72 14.22 4.80 4.14
CA GLU A 72 13.66 3.56 4.68
C GLU A 72 12.86 2.89 3.56
N PRO A 73 13.25 1.70 3.09
CA PRO A 73 12.50 1.02 2.05
C PRO A 73 11.09 0.81 2.57
N PHE A 74 10.09 1.32 1.87
CA PHE A 74 8.75 0.75 1.98
C PHE A 74 8.93 -0.70 1.50
N ALA A 75 9.15 -1.61 2.44
CA ALA A 75 9.37 -3.02 2.17
C ALA A 75 8.09 -3.74 2.54
N LEU A 76 7.52 -4.44 1.57
CA LEU A 76 6.42 -5.35 1.87
C LEU A 76 6.99 -6.53 2.67
N PRO A 77 6.44 -6.82 3.87
CA PRO A 77 6.92 -7.95 4.67
C PRO A 77 6.96 -9.24 3.85
N GLY A 78 8.10 -9.94 3.88
CA GLY A 78 8.31 -11.17 3.12
C GLY A 78 8.61 -10.98 1.63
N LYS A 79 8.72 -9.74 1.13
CA LYS A 79 9.15 -9.43 -0.24
C LYS A 79 10.59 -8.93 -0.27
N ASP A 80 11.29 -9.26 -1.35
CA ASP A 80 12.72 -8.98 -1.55
C ASP A 80 12.92 -8.13 -2.82
N GLY A 81 13.23 -6.84 -2.65
CA GLY A 81 13.64 -5.95 -3.74
C GLY A 81 12.54 -5.52 -4.72
N LEU A 82 11.26 -5.62 -4.34
CA LEU A 82 10.14 -5.15 -5.17
C LEU A 82 10.09 -3.62 -5.26
N ILE A 83 9.68 -3.10 -6.41
CA ILE A 83 9.36 -1.69 -6.62
C ILE A 83 7.89 -1.49 -6.30
N ILE A 84 7.58 -0.59 -5.37
CA ILE A 84 6.20 -0.34 -4.99
C ILE A 84 5.63 0.78 -5.85
N LEU A 85 4.51 0.48 -6.51
CA LEU A 85 3.84 1.38 -7.43
C LEU A 85 2.79 2.23 -6.73
N ASN A 86 2.12 1.67 -5.72
CA ASN A 86 1.16 2.35 -4.85
C ASN A 86 0.94 1.57 -3.54
N ASP A 87 0.51 2.26 -2.49
CA ASP A 87 0.39 1.73 -1.12
C ASP A 87 -1.06 1.51 -0.66
N ARG A 88 -2.07 2.04 -1.38
CA ARG A 88 -3.51 1.88 -1.07
C ARG A 88 -4.39 1.85 -2.32
N PRO A 89 -4.81 0.67 -2.82
CA PRO A 89 -4.38 -0.67 -2.42
C PRO A 89 -2.93 -0.94 -2.81
N ILE A 90 -2.25 -1.84 -2.13
CA ILE A 90 -0.83 -2.13 -2.42
C ILE A 90 -0.70 -2.79 -3.81
N ASN A 91 0.08 -2.18 -4.70
CA ASN A 91 0.66 -2.87 -5.86
C ASN A 91 2.18 -2.68 -5.90
N ALA A 92 2.88 -3.72 -6.31
CA ALA A 92 4.33 -3.74 -6.43
C ALA A 92 4.77 -4.67 -7.55
N GLU A 93 5.81 -4.28 -8.28
CA GLU A 93 6.39 -5.05 -9.38
C GLU A 93 7.80 -5.53 -9.07
N THR A 94 8.22 -6.54 -9.82
CA THR A 94 9.55 -7.13 -9.67
C THR A 94 10.49 -6.51 -10.69
N PRO A 95 11.62 -5.90 -10.28
CA PRO A 95 12.60 -5.40 -11.22
C PRO A 95 13.07 -6.47 -12.20
N ALA A 96 13.32 -6.08 -13.44
CA ALA A 96 13.75 -7.01 -14.49
C ALA A 96 15.02 -7.81 -14.11
N GLN A 97 15.97 -7.19 -13.42
CA GLN A 97 17.19 -7.86 -12.96
C GLN A 97 16.95 -8.95 -11.89
N LEU A 98 15.75 -9.02 -11.30
CA LEU A 98 15.35 -10.02 -10.31
C LEU A 98 14.41 -11.10 -10.90
N LEU A 99 14.13 -11.06 -12.21
CA LEU A 99 13.25 -11.98 -12.95
C LEU A 99 14.02 -13.06 -13.73
N ASN A 100 15.16 -13.50 -13.20
CA ASN A 100 16.04 -14.48 -13.85
C ASN A 100 15.82 -15.93 -13.38
N ASP A 101 14.96 -16.15 -12.38
CA ASP A 101 14.64 -17.47 -11.85
C ASP A 101 13.65 -18.20 -12.78
N ASP A 102 13.84 -19.50 -13.03
CA ASP A 102 12.92 -20.32 -13.86
C ASP A 102 11.47 -20.31 -13.34
N VAL A 103 11.33 -20.17 -12.02
CA VAL A 103 10.07 -19.93 -11.31
C VAL A 103 10.33 -18.80 -10.33
N THR A 104 9.68 -17.65 -10.53
CA THR A 104 9.79 -16.49 -9.64
C THR A 104 9.46 -16.90 -8.19
N PRO A 105 10.39 -16.72 -7.23
CA PRO A 105 10.13 -17.11 -5.85
C PRO A 105 9.03 -16.23 -5.25
N ALA A 106 8.31 -16.75 -4.24
CA ALA A 106 7.21 -16.02 -3.60
C ALA A 106 7.62 -14.64 -3.05
N SER A 107 8.86 -14.49 -2.59
CA SER A 107 9.44 -13.22 -2.14
C SER A 107 9.63 -12.20 -3.28
N ARG A 108 9.69 -12.66 -4.52
CA ARG A 108 9.83 -11.84 -5.73
C ARG A 108 8.59 -11.86 -6.62
N MET A 109 7.49 -12.49 -6.21
CA MET A 109 6.27 -12.44 -7.00
C MET A 109 5.64 -11.05 -6.89
N PHE A 110 5.19 -10.47 -8.00
CA PHE A 110 4.53 -9.16 -7.99
C PHE A 110 3.25 -9.17 -7.13
N VAL A 111 2.80 -7.99 -6.71
CA VAL A 111 1.56 -7.80 -5.93
C VAL A 111 0.64 -6.89 -6.71
N ARG A 112 -0.62 -7.32 -6.93
CA ARG A 112 -1.63 -6.49 -7.57
C ARG A 112 -2.98 -6.61 -6.86
N ASN A 113 -3.33 -5.62 -6.05
CA ASN A 113 -4.59 -5.51 -5.34
C ASN A 113 -5.48 -4.40 -5.93
N ASN A 114 -6.77 -4.69 -6.12
CA ASN A 114 -7.80 -3.69 -6.45
C ASN A 114 -8.39 -3.01 -5.22
N GLY A 115 -8.30 -3.67 -4.06
CA GLY A 115 -8.88 -3.20 -2.80
C GLY A 115 -7.95 -3.53 -1.64
N ILE A 116 -8.37 -3.16 -0.44
CA ILE A 116 -7.60 -3.42 0.77
C ILE A 116 -7.73 -4.92 1.10
N PRO A 117 -6.62 -5.68 1.20
CA PRO A 117 -6.68 -7.08 1.63
C PRO A 117 -7.28 -7.21 3.04
N PRO A 118 -7.98 -8.32 3.34
CA PRO A 118 -8.48 -8.57 4.70
C PRO A 118 -7.33 -8.68 5.71
N ASP A 119 -7.59 -8.30 6.95
CA ASP A 119 -6.62 -8.38 8.06
C ASP A 119 -6.33 -9.86 8.40
N SER A 120 -5.08 -10.28 8.19
CA SER A 120 -4.64 -11.65 8.41
C SER A 120 -4.30 -11.98 9.87
N ALA A 121 -4.19 -11.00 10.77
CA ALA A 121 -3.74 -11.23 12.15
C ALA A 121 -4.67 -12.15 12.95
N ASN A 122 -5.96 -12.17 12.59
CA ASN A 122 -6.99 -12.94 13.27
C ASN A 122 -7.62 -14.03 12.39
N MET A 123 -7.03 -14.34 11.23
CA MET A 123 -7.58 -15.32 10.29
C MET A 123 -6.88 -16.68 10.45
N GLN A 124 -7.66 -17.74 10.69
CA GLN A 124 -7.17 -19.12 10.61
C GLN A 124 -7.57 -19.71 9.26
N ALA A 125 -6.62 -20.35 8.58
CA ALA A 125 -6.85 -20.92 7.25
C ALA A 125 -7.98 -21.97 7.24
N ASP A 126 -8.13 -22.71 8.32
CA ASP A 126 -9.12 -23.79 8.44
C ASP A 126 -10.56 -23.27 8.64
N ASP A 127 -10.73 -22.00 9.01
CA ASP A 127 -12.05 -21.36 9.17
C ASP A 127 -12.66 -20.91 7.83
N TRP A 128 -11.89 -20.94 6.74
CA TRP A 128 -12.34 -20.48 5.44
C TRP A 128 -13.28 -21.48 4.77
N VAL A 129 -14.41 -20.96 4.29
CA VAL A 129 -15.41 -21.68 3.51
C VAL A 129 -15.37 -21.18 2.07
N PHE A 130 -15.28 -22.11 1.13
CA PHE A 130 -15.43 -21.89 -0.30
C PHE A 130 -16.84 -22.27 -0.73
N GLU A 131 -17.55 -21.34 -1.38
CA GLU A 131 -18.93 -21.52 -1.81
C GLU A 131 -19.03 -21.53 -3.34
N ILE A 132 -19.75 -22.51 -3.88
CA ILE A 132 -20.17 -22.57 -5.27
C ILE A 132 -21.68 -22.38 -5.32
N GLY A 133 -22.13 -21.34 -6.03
CA GLY A 133 -23.55 -21.01 -6.19
C GLY A 133 -23.82 -20.23 -7.47
N GLY A 134 -24.96 -19.55 -7.53
CA GLY A 134 -25.39 -18.77 -8.68
C GLY A 134 -26.52 -19.42 -9.47
N GLU A 135 -27.10 -18.68 -10.42
CA GLU A 135 -28.34 -19.03 -11.13
C GLU A 135 -28.26 -20.37 -11.87
N SER A 136 -27.11 -20.69 -12.49
CA SER A 136 -26.92 -21.93 -13.25
C SER A 136 -26.38 -23.09 -12.41
N CYS A 137 -26.21 -22.92 -11.10
CA CYS A 137 -25.67 -23.96 -10.23
C CYS A 137 -26.79 -24.94 -9.83
N LEU A 138 -26.84 -26.11 -10.48
CA LEU A 138 -27.85 -27.14 -10.17
C LEU A 138 -27.72 -27.70 -8.73
N LYS A 139 -26.50 -27.70 -8.19
CA LYS A 139 -26.18 -28.23 -6.85
C LYS A 139 -25.18 -27.30 -6.15
N PRO A 140 -25.66 -26.23 -5.50
CA PRO A 140 -24.81 -25.38 -4.68
C PRO A 140 -24.09 -26.18 -3.60
N MET A 141 -22.88 -25.77 -3.26
CA MET A 141 -22.07 -26.44 -2.24
C MET A 141 -21.18 -25.44 -1.51
N SER A 142 -20.98 -25.69 -0.22
CA SER A 142 -20.00 -24.99 0.61
C SER A 142 -19.04 -26.02 1.17
N MET A 143 -17.73 -25.73 1.09
CA MET A 143 -16.67 -26.66 1.47
C MET A 143 -15.59 -25.93 2.24
N THR A 144 -15.01 -26.58 3.25
CA THR A 144 -13.82 -26.06 3.93
C THR A 144 -12.57 -26.27 3.06
N VAL A 145 -11.47 -25.58 3.40
CA VAL A 145 -10.15 -25.86 2.80
C VAL A 145 -9.74 -27.34 3.00
N ALA A 146 -10.09 -27.94 4.13
CA ALA A 146 -9.85 -29.35 4.41
C ALA A 146 -10.65 -30.29 3.48
N ASP A 147 -11.92 -29.95 3.20
CA ASP A 147 -12.74 -30.70 2.25
C ASP A 147 -12.18 -30.62 0.83
N LEU A 148 -11.73 -29.43 0.39
CA LEU A 148 -11.12 -29.26 -0.92
C LEU A 148 -9.90 -30.18 -1.10
N LYS A 149 -9.01 -30.23 -0.10
CA LYS A 149 -7.82 -31.10 -0.12
C LYS A 149 -8.15 -32.59 -0.13
N ARG A 150 -9.26 -33.00 0.48
CA ARG A 150 -9.69 -34.41 0.61
C ARG A 150 -10.49 -34.91 -0.60
N LEU A 151 -11.37 -34.07 -1.13
CA LEU A 151 -12.37 -34.47 -2.14
C LEU A 151 -11.82 -34.44 -3.56
N PHE A 152 -10.83 -33.58 -3.84
CA PHE A 152 -10.33 -33.36 -5.20
C PHE A 152 -8.89 -33.82 -5.35
N ARG A 153 -8.56 -34.28 -6.56
CA ARG A 153 -7.19 -34.62 -6.93
C ARG A 153 -6.35 -33.34 -6.95
N HIS A 154 -5.20 -33.36 -6.27
CA HIS A 154 -4.22 -32.29 -6.35
C HIS A 154 -3.52 -32.29 -7.72
N HIS A 155 -3.44 -31.13 -8.36
CA HIS A 155 -2.73 -30.91 -9.61
C HIS A 155 -1.64 -29.86 -9.38
N THR A 156 -0.43 -30.14 -9.85
CA THR A 156 0.70 -29.20 -9.81
C THR A 156 0.99 -28.73 -11.23
N LEU A 157 0.92 -27.43 -11.46
CA LEU A 157 1.13 -26.79 -12.75
C LEU A 157 2.08 -25.60 -12.57
N GLN A 158 2.94 -25.37 -13.55
CA GLN A 158 3.77 -24.18 -13.65
C GLN A 158 3.08 -23.23 -14.63
N LEU A 159 2.40 -22.22 -14.11
CA LEU A 159 1.63 -21.25 -14.88
C LEU A 159 2.23 -19.85 -14.72
N GLN A 160 2.18 -19.06 -15.78
CA GLN A 160 2.51 -17.63 -15.75
C GLN A 160 1.28 -16.82 -15.38
N ILE A 161 1.47 -15.80 -14.55
CA ILE A 161 0.49 -14.76 -14.27
C ILE A 161 1.08 -13.46 -14.79
N GLU A 162 0.32 -12.74 -15.62
CA GLU A 162 0.68 -11.46 -16.25
C GLU A 162 -0.39 -10.40 -16.04
#